data_AF-A0A6M2ADT9-F1
#
_entry.id   AF-A0A6M2ADT9-F1
#
_cell.length_a   1.000
_cell.length_b   1.000
_cell.length_c   1.000
_cell.angle_alpha   90.00
_cell.angle_beta   90.00
_cell.angle_gamma   90.00
#
_symmetry.space_group_name_H-M   'P 1'
#
loop_
_entity.id
_entity.type
_entity.pdbx_description
1 polymer ?
#
loop_
_entity_poly.entity_id
_entity_poly.type
_entity_poly.pdbx_seq_one_letter_code
_entity_poly.pdbx_strand_id
1 'polypeptide(L)'
;MKTKKEKNIKKPIFIVLISIVVFILIIFMLLPTFFSSKSGTKFLIDKIEKKKNAKIEIDSFHLTWFGPQKIKNLSYKDPTLDMRVDSIISNMSLLSFYKSIKSSQKLNLFANTEVDNLNVDIHLPSQPISSFQNVSALIKADVKGINSIQIEGKTKVAQNVGAFKALVDIDGKKINSTINATNIPTIGIDQLLFYQNPKHKNILSQLLGPSLNLQIDSTLDNLKGPIDIDIKSKTSNANLNLFYEKGTITLTKSATIVLALAPINPNFSKNITYLASEPNYPIIIRISKDGFSYPVSPFKIQNLKIGHMSLDLNKMLVSNTGVIRTITSFAKASSSNVVSMWFTNVNIQIENGILYSDRMDFLIDDYVHLCSWGKLDLLKQQYKMNFGLTADTLANVFGIANLPDNYVIKIPIKGTFENPKIDASKATAKIVALSTLQKSSGIGSIIGSVITKFQKDDDIPPAKKPFPWEGKVRLQQSPRQIDVDNILDFFK
;
A
#
# COMPACT_ATOMS: atom_id res chain seq x y z
N MET A 1 -90.94 -0.88 -33.13
CA MET A 1 -89.68 -1.00 -32.35
C MET A 1 -88.57 -0.23 -33.04
N LYS A 2 -88.14 0.94 -32.52
CA LYS A 2 -87.00 1.69 -33.06
C LYS A 2 -85.72 1.11 -32.48
N THR A 3 -84.95 0.39 -33.29
CA THR A 3 -83.60 -0.08 -32.93
C THR A 3 -82.70 1.12 -32.66
N LYS A 4 -82.37 1.32 -31.39
CA LYS A 4 -81.47 2.36 -30.90
C LYS A 4 -80.09 2.09 -31.50
N LYS A 5 -79.73 2.85 -32.54
CA LYS A 5 -78.43 2.77 -33.21
C LYS A 5 -77.36 3.11 -32.17
N GLU A 6 -76.74 2.10 -31.57
CA GLU A 6 -75.60 2.29 -30.67
C GLU A 6 -74.51 3.01 -31.47
N LYS A 7 -74.39 4.31 -31.22
CA LYS A 7 -73.34 5.15 -31.81
C LYS A 7 -72.04 4.54 -31.32
N ASN A 8 -71.25 4.00 -32.25
CA ASN A 8 -70.03 3.24 -31.96
C ASN A 8 -68.91 4.19 -31.50
N ILE A 9 -69.07 4.76 -30.30
CA ILE A 9 -68.18 5.72 -29.64
C ILE A 9 -66.76 5.15 -29.45
N LYS A 10 -66.61 3.82 -29.56
CA LYS A 10 -65.32 3.13 -29.48
C LYS A 10 -64.37 3.46 -30.63
N LYS A 11 -64.87 3.77 -31.83
CA LYS A 11 -64.03 4.07 -33.01
C LYS A 11 -63.21 5.37 -32.91
N PRO A 12 -63.78 6.54 -32.59
CA PRO A 12 -63.00 7.78 -32.49
C PRO A 12 -61.99 7.76 -31.34
N ILE A 13 -62.33 7.14 -30.21
CA ILE A 13 -61.41 6.99 -29.06
C ILE A 13 -60.19 6.14 -29.45
N PHE A 14 -60.40 5.05 -30.19
CA PHE A 14 -59.32 4.18 -30.66
C PHE A 14 -58.36 4.90 -31.63
N ILE A 15 -58.88 5.72 -32.55
CA ILE A 15 -58.06 6.51 -33.48
C ILE A 15 -57.20 7.53 -32.72
N VAL A 16 -57.79 8.24 -31.75
CA VAL A 16 -57.04 9.20 -30.92
C VAL A 16 -55.92 8.49 -30.14
N LEU A 17 -56.20 7.31 -29.57
CA LEU A 17 -55.21 6.55 -28.81
C LEU A 17 -54.06 6.05 -29.69
N ILE A 18 -54.36 5.55 -30.90
CA ILE A 18 -53.32 5.19 -31.89
C ILE A 18 -52.49 6.41 -32.26
N SER A 19 -53.10 7.56 -32.54
CA SER A 19 -52.37 8.79 -32.88
C SER A 19 -51.44 9.22 -31.76
N ILE A 20 -51.87 9.13 -30.50
CA ILE A 20 -51.02 9.41 -29.33
C ILE A 20 -49.84 8.43 -29.27
N VAL A 21 -50.08 7.12 -29.44
CA VAL A 21 -49.01 6.11 -29.44
C VAL A 21 -48.01 6.34 -30.56
N VAL A 22 -48.49 6.62 -31.78
CA VAL A 22 -47.64 6.93 -32.94
C VAL A 22 -46.84 8.20 -32.70
N PHE A 23 -47.46 9.25 -32.14
CA PHE A 23 -46.78 10.49 -31.78
C PHE A 23 -45.67 10.26 -30.73
N ILE A 24 -45.96 9.49 -29.68
CA ILE A 24 -44.97 9.09 -28.67
C ILE A 24 -43.83 8.30 -29.33
N LEU A 25 -44.15 7.38 -30.24
CA LEU A 25 -43.16 6.58 -30.96
C LEU A 25 -42.27 7.45 -31.86
N ILE A 26 -42.84 8.44 -32.54
CA ILE A 26 -42.09 9.42 -33.35
C ILE A 26 -41.16 10.25 -32.45
N ILE A 27 -41.66 10.80 -31.34
CA ILE A 27 -40.83 11.52 -30.36
C ILE A 27 -39.68 10.63 -29.88
N PHE A 28 -40.00 9.39 -29.52
CA PHE A 28 -39.01 8.41 -29.07
C PHE A 28 -37.95 8.15 -30.15
N MET A 29 -38.36 7.92 -31.40
CA MET A 29 -37.46 7.72 -32.52
C MET A 29 -36.54 8.93 -32.77
N LEU A 30 -37.01 10.16 -32.50
CA LEU A 30 -36.24 11.40 -32.69
C LEU A 30 -35.31 11.74 -31.51
N LEU A 31 -35.39 11.05 -30.37
CA LEU A 31 -34.56 11.35 -29.18
C LEU A 31 -33.05 11.32 -29.46
N PRO A 32 -32.45 10.31 -30.13
CA PRO A 32 -31.01 10.30 -30.39
C PRO A 32 -30.60 11.48 -31.26
N THR A 33 -31.39 11.82 -32.28
CA THR A 33 -31.17 12.99 -33.13
C THR A 33 -31.25 14.29 -32.33
N PHE A 34 -32.24 14.41 -31.45
CA PHE A 34 -32.37 15.56 -30.55
C PHE A 34 -31.15 15.70 -29.65
N PHE A 35 -30.72 14.64 -28.96
CA PHE A 35 -29.55 14.68 -28.09
C PHE A 35 -28.24 14.89 -28.83
N SER A 36 -28.17 14.45 -30.10
CA SER A 36 -27.02 14.71 -30.98
C SER A 36 -26.99 16.12 -31.55
N SER A 37 -28.10 16.87 -31.43
CA SER A 37 -28.13 18.29 -31.81
C SER A 37 -27.39 19.15 -30.78
N LYS A 38 -26.88 20.31 -31.21
CA LYS A 38 -26.19 21.28 -30.33
C LYS A 38 -27.02 21.60 -29.07
N SER A 39 -28.33 21.83 -29.23
CA SER A 39 -29.23 22.17 -28.11
C SER A 39 -29.44 20.99 -27.15
N GLY A 40 -29.62 19.78 -27.69
CA GLY A 40 -29.79 18.58 -26.86
C GLY A 40 -28.52 18.17 -26.13
N THR A 41 -27.36 18.27 -26.78
CA THR A 41 -26.06 18.04 -26.14
C THR A 41 -25.82 19.05 -25.02
N LYS A 42 -26.07 20.34 -25.27
CA LYS A 42 -25.97 21.39 -24.23
C LYS A 42 -26.87 21.10 -23.03
N PHE A 43 -28.12 20.71 -23.26
CA PHE A 43 -29.04 20.34 -22.18
C PHE A 43 -28.53 19.17 -21.31
N LEU A 44 -27.88 18.16 -21.91
CA LEU A 44 -27.27 17.06 -21.17
C LEU A 44 -26.05 17.54 -20.37
N ILE A 45 -25.18 18.34 -20.98
CA ILE A 45 -23.99 18.92 -20.34
C ILE A 45 -24.40 19.76 -19.13
N ASP A 46 -25.33 20.71 -19.28
CA ASP A 46 -25.79 21.61 -18.20
C ASP A 46 -26.30 20.81 -16.98
N LYS A 47 -26.96 19.68 -17.21
CA LYS A 47 -27.42 18.78 -16.12
C LYS A 47 -26.28 18.09 -15.39
N ILE A 48 -25.23 17.69 -16.09
CA ILE A 48 -24.06 17.02 -15.50
C ILE A 48 -23.20 18.04 -14.75
N GLU A 49 -22.90 19.18 -15.36
CA GLU A 49 -22.11 20.27 -14.76
C GLU A 49 -22.72 20.72 -13.43
N LYS A 50 -24.03 20.99 -13.42
CA LYS A 50 -24.77 21.40 -12.22
C LYS A 50 -24.67 20.38 -11.07
N LYS A 51 -24.57 19.08 -11.40
CA LYS A 51 -24.48 18.01 -10.39
C LYS A 51 -23.05 17.81 -9.87
N LYS A 52 -22.03 18.14 -10.66
CA LYS A 52 -20.64 17.75 -10.40
C LYS A 52 -19.69 18.91 -10.11
N ASN A 53 -20.14 20.16 -10.26
CA ASN A 53 -19.27 21.34 -10.18
C ASN A 53 -18.05 21.19 -11.09
N ALA A 54 -18.30 20.74 -12.31
CA ALA A 54 -17.31 20.47 -13.35
C ALA A 54 -17.72 21.21 -14.62
N LYS A 55 -16.75 21.51 -15.48
CA LYS A 55 -16.94 22.05 -16.81
C LYS A 55 -16.78 20.93 -17.83
N ILE A 56 -17.73 20.79 -18.75
CA ILE A 56 -17.74 19.76 -19.79
C ILE A 56 -17.94 20.42 -21.14
N GLU A 57 -17.05 20.13 -22.08
CA GLU A 57 -17.14 20.59 -23.47
C GLU A 57 -17.12 19.36 -24.39
N ILE A 58 -17.99 19.34 -25.39
CA ILE A 58 -18.09 18.26 -26.38
C ILE A 58 -18.36 18.90 -27.74
N ASP A 59 -17.50 18.67 -28.73
CA ASP A 59 -17.68 19.22 -30.07
C ASP A 59 -18.80 18.53 -30.83
N SER A 60 -18.81 17.20 -30.79
CA SER A 60 -19.86 16.41 -31.42
C SER A 60 -20.19 15.18 -30.59
N PHE A 61 -21.48 14.96 -30.43
CA PHE A 61 -22.05 13.80 -29.77
C PHE A 61 -23.04 13.17 -30.73
N HIS A 62 -22.72 11.98 -31.22
CA HIS A 62 -23.54 11.29 -32.22
C HIS A 62 -24.10 10.02 -31.62
N LEU A 63 -25.41 10.06 -31.35
CA LEU A 63 -26.18 8.95 -30.83
C LEU A 63 -27.06 8.33 -31.91
N THR A 64 -27.11 7.01 -31.94
CA THR A 64 -27.99 6.26 -32.85
C THR A 64 -28.68 5.13 -32.12
N TRP A 65 -29.93 4.82 -32.49
CA TRP A 65 -30.65 3.72 -31.87
C TRP A 65 -29.93 2.38 -32.03
N PHE A 66 -29.47 2.08 -33.25
CA PHE A 66 -28.94 0.75 -33.62
C PHE A 66 -27.49 0.76 -34.07
N GLY A 67 -26.89 1.93 -34.33
CA GLY A 67 -25.53 2.07 -34.81
C GLY A 67 -24.53 2.36 -33.69
N PRO A 68 -23.30 2.76 -34.05
CA PRO A 68 -22.29 3.15 -33.08
C PRO A 68 -22.61 4.50 -32.44
N GLN A 69 -22.19 4.65 -31.19
CA GLN A 69 -22.18 5.93 -30.47
C GLN A 69 -20.80 6.55 -30.63
N LYS A 70 -20.74 7.83 -30.98
CA LYS A 70 -19.47 8.55 -31.18
C LYS A 70 -19.45 9.83 -30.37
N ILE A 71 -18.36 10.06 -29.65
CA ILE A 71 -18.06 11.31 -28.98
C ILE A 71 -16.75 11.83 -29.59
N LYS A 72 -16.71 13.11 -29.95
CA LYS A 72 -15.46 13.76 -30.39
C LYS A 72 -15.14 14.96 -29.52
N ASN A 73 -13.84 15.12 -29.24
CA ASN A 73 -13.26 16.23 -28.50
C ASN A 73 -14.02 16.49 -27.19
N LEU A 74 -14.15 15.45 -26.36
CA LEU A 74 -14.72 15.60 -25.02
C LEU A 74 -13.63 16.15 -24.09
N SER A 75 -13.94 17.27 -23.44
CA SER A 75 -13.14 17.87 -22.39
C SER A 75 -13.96 17.86 -21.10
N TYR A 76 -13.37 17.40 -20.00
CA TYR A 76 -13.95 17.42 -18.67
C TYR A 76 -12.94 18.07 -17.73
N LYS A 77 -13.38 19.04 -16.94
CA LYS A 77 -12.52 19.76 -16.01
C LYS A 77 -13.20 19.98 -14.67
N ASP A 78 -12.58 19.51 -13.61
CA ASP A 78 -12.93 19.84 -12.23
C ASP A 78 -11.67 20.27 -11.45
N PRO A 79 -11.76 20.67 -10.16
CA PRO A 79 -10.60 21.13 -9.40
C PRO A 79 -9.47 20.10 -9.25
N THR A 80 -9.76 18.82 -9.48
CA THR A 80 -8.84 17.69 -9.29
C THR A 80 -8.45 16.96 -10.56
N LEU A 81 -9.16 17.17 -11.66
CA LEU A 81 -9.04 16.39 -12.88
C LEU A 81 -9.29 17.27 -14.11
N ASP A 82 -8.35 17.30 -15.06
CA ASP A 82 -8.52 17.83 -16.42
C ASP A 82 -8.35 16.66 -17.39
N MET A 83 -9.42 16.29 -18.08
CA MET A 83 -9.47 15.15 -18.98
C MET A 83 -9.86 15.64 -20.37
N ARG A 84 -9.15 15.18 -21.40
CA ARG A 84 -9.47 15.44 -22.81
C ARG A 84 -9.36 14.16 -23.61
N VAL A 85 -10.27 13.97 -24.54
CA VAL A 85 -10.25 12.80 -25.42
C VAL A 85 -10.74 13.19 -26.81
N ASP A 86 -9.96 12.83 -27.82
CA ASP A 86 -10.23 13.22 -29.20
C ASP A 86 -11.40 12.41 -29.76
N SER A 87 -11.43 11.11 -29.48
CA SER A 87 -12.57 10.28 -29.87
C SER A 87 -12.86 9.13 -28.91
N ILE A 88 -14.14 8.90 -28.68
CA ILE A 88 -14.67 7.68 -28.09
C ILE A 88 -15.67 7.11 -29.09
N ILE A 89 -15.41 5.91 -29.61
CA ILE A 89 -16.30 5.20 -30.52
C ILE A 89 -16.72 3.92 -29.84
N SER A 90 -18.02 3.74 -29.66
CA SER A 90 -18.57 2.50 -29.10
C SER A 90 -19.52 1.86 -30.09
N ASN A 91 -19.18 0.67 -30.59
CA ASN A 91 -19.97 -0.07 -31.57
C ASN A 91 -21.14 -0.80 -30.89
N MET A 92 -21.95 -0.07 -30.12
CA MET A 92 -23.13 -0.59 -29.44
C MET A 92 -24.34 0.31 -29.67
N SER A 93 -25.52 -0.31 -29.68
CA SER A 93 -26.81 0.38 -29.74
C SER A 93 -26.98 1.33 -28.55
N LEU A 94 -27.75 2.42 -28.69
CA LEU A 94 -28.00 3.37 -27.59
C LEU A 94 -28.65 2.68 -26.37
N LEU A 95 -29.52 1.70 -26.61
CA LEU A 95 -30.16 0.97 -25.51
C LEU A 95 -29.16 0.08 -24.77
N SER A 96 -28.25 -0.58 -25.50
CA SER A 96 -27.16 -1.36 -24.90
C SER A 96 -26.22 -0.46 -24.10
N PHE A 97 -25.85 0.69 -24.67
CA PHE A 97 -25.04 1.71 -24.00
C PHE A 97 -25.71 2.18 -22.70
N TYR A 98 -26.99 2.56 -22.76
CA TYR A 98 -27.73 2.99 -21.59
C TYR A 98 -27.86 1.89 -20.51
N LYS A 99 -28.17 0.65 -20.92
CA LYS A 99 -28.22 -0.51 -20.00
C LYS A 99 -26.87 -0.76 -19.34
N SER A 100 -25.78 -0.61 -20.09
CA SER A 100 -24.43 -0.77 -19.55
C SER A 100 -24.10 0.28 -18.49
N ILE A 101 -24.48 1.55 -18.69
CA ILE A 101 -24.34 2.63 -17.70
C ILE A 101 -25.14 2.37 -16.42
N LYS A 102 -26.34 1.80 -16.55
CA LYS A 102 -27.19 1.50 -15.39
C LYS A 102 -26.81 0.22 -14.66
N SER A 103 -26.14 -0.72 -15.32
CA SER A 103 -25.76 -1.99 -14.71
C SER A 103 -24.71 -1.80 -13.62
N SER A 104 -24.88 -2.49 -12.49
CA SER A 104 -23.85 -2.59 -11.45
C SER A 104 -22.63 -3.40 -11.93
N GLN A 105 -22.80 -4.24 -12.96
CA GLN A 105 -21.73 -4.95 -13.65
C GLN A 105 -21.09 -4.03 -14.70
N LYS A 106 -20.26 -3.10 -14.21
CA LYS A 106 -19.65 -2.00 -14.98
C LYS A 106 -18.72 -2.44 -16.12
N LEU A 107 -18.33 -3.71 -16.24
CA LEU A 107 -17.41 -4.16 -17.29
C LEU A 107 -18.04 -4.16 -18.69
N ASN A 108 -19.36 -4.37 -18.80
CA ASN A 108 -20.05 -4.36 -20.09
C ASN A 108 -20.17 -2.94 -20.70
N LEU A 109 -19.79 -1.89 -19.96
CA LEU A 109 -19.82 -0.49 -20.41
C LEU A 109 -18.96 -0.20 -21.63
N PHE A 110 -17.91 -0.99 -21.82
CA PHE A 110 -16.87 -0.69 -22.80
C PHE A 110 -16.74 -1.76 -23.88
N ALA A 111 -17.74 -2.65 -24.00
CA ALA A 111 -17.76 -3.66 -25.05
C ALA A 111 -17.70 -3.00 -26.45
N ASN A 112 -16.71 -3.38 -27.26
CA ASN A 112 -16.48 -2.80 -28.59
C ASN A 112 -16.29 -1.28 -28.58
N THR A 113 -15.53 -0.80 -27.59
CA THR A 113 -15.19 0.61 -27.44
C THR A 113 -13.73 0.86 -27.80
N GLU A 114 -13.53 1.88 -28.61
CA GLU A 114 -12.24 2.48 -28.96
C GLU A 114 -12.17 3.87 -28.33
N VAL A 115 -11.06 4.15 -27.67
CA VAL A 115 -10.72 5.45 -27.08
C VAL A 115 -9.42 5.88 -27.72
N ASP A 116 -9.43 7.06 -28.34
CA ASP A 116 -8.27 7.62 -29.01
C ASP A 116 -7.82 8.93 -28.34
N ASN A 117 -6.52 9.04 -28.16
CA ASN A 117 -5.81 10.18 -27.59
C ASN A 117 -6.44 10.72 -26.29
N LEU A 118 -6.72 9.84 -25.32
CA LEU A 118 -7.14 10.26 -23.99
C LEU A 118 -5.95 10.87 -23.23
N ASN A 119 -6.14 12.09 -22.75
CA ASN A 119 -5.23 12.85 -21.92
C ASN A 119 -5.91 13.12 -20.57
N VAL A 120 -5.24 12.79 -19.47
CA VAL A 120 -5.76 12.95 -18.11
C VAL A 120 -4.71 13.58 -17.22
N ASP A 121 -4.97 14.78 -16.71
CA ASP A 121 -4.15 15.47 -15.72
C ASP A 121 -4.82 15.41 -14.35
N ILE A 122 -4.10 14.91 -13.35
CA ILE A 122 -4.57 14.81 -11.97
C ILE A 122 -3.94 15.94 -11.15
N HIS A 123 -4.79 16.78 -10.56
CA HIS A 123 -4.45 17.96 -9.78
C HIS A 123 -4.78 17.72 -8.30
N LEU A 124 -3.83 17.18 -7.53
CA LEU A 124 -4.00 17.07 -6.08
C LEU A 124 -3.25 18.20 -5.35
N PRO A 125 -3.84 18.82 -4.31
CA PRO A 125 -3.17 19.90 -3.57
C PRO A 125 -1.81 19.46 -3.05
N SER A 126 -0.81 20.33 -3.18
CA SER A 126 0.57 20.11 -2.70
C SER A 126 1.31 18.94 -3.35
N GLN A 127 0.86 18.47 -4.53
CA GLN A 127 1.55 17.46 -5.32
C GLN A 127 1.80 17.96 -6.75
N PRO A 128 2.85 17.48 -7.42
CA PRO A 128 3.00 17.74 -8.84
C PRO A 128 1.84 17.14 -9.63
N ILE A 129 1.50 17.79 -10.74
CA ILE A 129 0.51 17.29 -11.69
C ILE A 129 1.04 15.98 -12.29
N SER A 130 0.21 14.94 -12.26
CA SER A 130 0.47 13.70 -13.00
C SER A 130 -0.43 13.63 -14.21
N SER A 131 0.22 13.51 -15.37
CA SER A 131 -0.44 13.44 -16.66
C SER A 131 -0.36 12.01 -17.21
N PHE A 132 -1.47 11.50 -17.72
CA PHE A 132 -1.54 10.33 -18.59
C PHE A 132 -1.84 10.87 -19.99
N GLN A 133 -0.92 10.68 -20.93
CA GLN A 133 -0.96 11.34 -22.22
C GLN A 133 -1.08 10.33 -23.35
N ASN A 134 -1.80 10.70 -24.40
CA ASN A 134 -1.99 9.89 -25.59
C ASN A 134 -2.41 8.45 -25.26
N VAL A 135 -3.32 8.30 -24.29
CA VAL A 135 -3.83 7.00 -23.90
C VAL A 135 -4.80 6.53 -24.97
N SER A 136 -4.46 5.42 -25.61
CA SER A 136 -5.35 4.70 -26.52
C SER A 136 -5.84 3.44 -25.83
N ALA A 137 -7.11 3.11 -26.05
CA ALA A 137 -7.69 1.87 -25.56
C ALA A 137 -8.60 1.23 -26.60
N LEU A 138 -8.44 -0.06 -26.82
CA LEU A 138 -9.29 -0.87 -27.68
C LEU A 138 -9.83 -2.05 -26.89
N ILE A 139 -11.13 -2.06 -26.67
CA ILE A 139 -11.84 -3.12 -25.96
C ILE A 139 -12.75 -3.80 -26.97
N LYS A 140 -12.44 -5.05 -27.30
CA LYS A 140 -13.27 -5.87 -28.19
C LYS A 140 -14.12 -6.81 -27.36
N ALA A 141 -15.33 -7.06 -27.83
CA ALA A 141 -16.29 -7.94 -27.19
C ALA A 141 -17.16 -8.67 -28.22
N ASP A 142 -17.52 -9.91 -27.93
CA ASP A 142 -18.44 -10.73 -28.71
C ASP A 142 -19.71 -11.05 -27.89
N VAL A 143 -20.49 -12.02 -28.37
CA VAL A 143 -21.72 -12.48 -27.69
C VAL A 143 -21.44 -13.16 -26.33
N LYS A 144 -20.21 -13.63 -26.09
CA LYS A 144 -19.79 -14.29 -24.83
C LYS A 144 -19.20 -13.30 -23.82
N GLY A 145 -18.82 -12.09 -24.25
CA GLY A 145 -18.32 -11.02 -23.39
C GLY A 145 -17.10 -10.31 -23.98
N ILE A 146 -16.28 -9.72 -23.14
CA ILE A 146 -15.02 -9.09 -23.55
C ILE A 146 -14.06 -10.19 -24.01
N ASN A 147 -13.46 -10.02 -25.20
CA ASN A 147 -12.50 -10.97 -25.77
C ASN A 147 -11.07 -10.42 -25.78
N SER A 148 -10.88 -9.10 -25.82
CA SER A 148 -9.55 -8.50 -25.68
C SER A 148 -9.61 -7.05 -25.20
N ILE A 149 -8.60 -6.63 -24.46
CA ILE A 149 -8.37 -5.27 -23.99
C ILE A 149 -6.93 -4.91 -24.35
N GLN A 150 -6.76 -3.83 -25.10
CA GLN A 150 -5.45 -3.25 -25.40
C GLN A 150 -5.47 -1.82 -24.89
N ILE A 151 -4.47 -1.44 -24.10
CA ILE A 151 -4.32 -0.07 -23.58
C ILE A 151 -2.86 0.31 -23.71
N GLU A 152 -2.55 1.47 -24.26
CA GLU A 152 -1.21 2.01 -24.25
C GLU A 152 -1.23 3.52 -24.06
N GLY A 153 -0.14 4.09 -23.60
CA GLY A 153 -0.05 5.52 -23.38
C GLY A 153 1.25 5.94 -22.73
N LYS A 154 1.35 7.23 -22.45
CA LYS A 154 2.49 7.83 -21.76
C LYS A 154 2.06 8.37 -20.41
N THR A 155 3.01 8.50 -19.51
CA THR A 155 2.84 9.20 -18.23
C THR A 155 3.85 10.31 -18.13
N LYS A 156 3.50 11.41 -17.47
CA LYS A 156 4.39 12.54 -17.26
C LYS A 156 4.17 13.18 -15.91
N VAL A 157 5.25 13.37 -15.16
CA VAL A 157 5.29 14.19 -13.94
C VAL A 157 6.55 15.04 -14.01
N ALA A 158 6.39 16.36 -14.07
CA ALA A 158 7.51 17.28 -14.32
C ALA A 158 8.33 16.86 -15.56
N GLN A 159 9.60 16.50 -15.38
CA GLN A 159 10.51 16.04 -16.44
C GLN A 159 10.50 14.51 -16.62
N ASN A 160 9.90 13.75 -15.70
CA ASN A 160 9.87 12.29 -15.78
C ASN A 160 8.76 11.85 -16.73
N VAL A 161 9.14 11.22 -17.85
CA VAL A 161 8.22 10.67 -18.84
C VAL A 161 8.36 9.15 -18.85
N GLY A 162 7.23 8.46 -18.70
CA GLY A 162 7.12 7.00 -18.79
C GLY A 162 6.17 6.57 -19.89
N ALA A 163 6.14 5.27 -20.17
CA ALA A 163 5.22 4.66 -21.13
C ALA A 163 4.70 3.33 -20.60
N PHE A 164 3.44 3.01 -20.90
CA PHE A 164 2.82 1.75 -20.51
C PHE A 164 2.06 1.13 -21.68
N LYS A 165 1.95 -0.20 -21.64
CA LYS A 165 1.17 -1.02 -22.55
C LYS A 165 0.61 -2.22 -21.79
N ALA A 166 -0.68 -2.46 -21.94
CA ALA A 166 -1.39 -3.60 -21.38
C ALA A 166 -2.13 -4.31 -22.51
N LEU A 167 -1.91 -5.61 -22.63
CA LEU A 167 -2.61 -6.51 -23.55
C LEU A 167 -3.26 -7.59 -22.70
N VAL A 168 -4.57 -7.75 -22.84
CA VAL A 168 -5.34 -8.80 -22.16
C VAL A 168 -6.17 -9.50 -23.23
N ASP A 169 -5.93 -10.79 -23.43
CA ASP A 169 -6.68 -11.65 -24.33
C ASP A 169 -7.53 -12.63 -23.52
N ILE A 170 -8.81 -12.72 -23.86
CA ILE A 170 -9.81 -13.53 -23.16
C ILE A 170 -10.43 -14.49 -24.18
N ASP A 171 -10.07 -15.76 -24.07
CA ASP A 171 -10.63 -16.85 -24.88
C ASP A 171 -11.46 -17.79 -23.99
N GLY A 172 -12.76 -17.52 -23.93
CA GLY A 172 -13.69 -18.22 -23.06
C GLY A 172 -13.35 -18.04 -21.58
N LYS A 173 -12.73 -19.06 -20.98
CA LYS A 173 -12.29 -19.04 -19.57
C LYS A 173 -10.80 -18.74 -19.40
N LYS A 174 -10.04 -18.73 -20.49
CA LYS A 174 -8.62 -18.47 -20.49
C LYS A 174 -8.37 -16.97 -20.64
N ILE A 175 -7.55 -16.42 -19.77
CA ILE A 175 -7.14 -15.01 -19.75
C ILE A 175 -5.61 -15.01 -19.84
N ASN A 176 -5.07 -14.44 -20.90
CA ASN A 176 -3.65 -14.14 -21.01
C ASN A 176 -3.49 -12.64 -20.84
N SER A 177 -2.52 -12.19 -20.05
CA SER A 177 -2.24 -10.76 -19.93
C SER A 177 -0.75 -10.49 -19.91
N THR A 178 -0.34 -9.45 -20.63
CA THR A 178 1.01 -8.87 -20.55
C THR A 178 0.88 -7.38 -20.34
N ILE A 179 1.46 -6.88 -19.25
CA ILE A 179 1.50 -5.45 -18.91
C ILE A 179 2.96 -5.06 -18.77
N ASN A 180 3.38 -4.08 -19.56
CA ASN A 180 4.72 -3.50 -19.52
C ASN A 180 4.61 -2.01 -19.26
N ALA A 181 5.35 -1.54 -18.27
CA ALA A 181 5.42 -0.14 -17.90
C ALA A 181 6.89 0.23 -17.69
N THR A 182 7.32 1.32 -18.32
CA THR A 182 8.71 1.79 -18.29
C THR A 182 8.74 3.22 -17.78
N ASN A 183 9.61 3.48 -16.81
CA ASN A 183 9.83 4.77 -16.19
C ASN A 183 8.54 5.48 -15.74
N ILE A 184 7.55 4.73 -15.26
CA ILE A 184 6.27 5.30 -14.82
C ILE A 184 6.51 6.10 -13.53
N PRO A 185 6.12 7.38 -13.47
CA PRO A 185 6.19 8.14 -12.24
C PRO A 185 5.33 7.50 -11.15
N THR A 186 5.97 7.07 -10.06
CA THR A 186 5.33 6.39 -8.92
C THR A 186 4.25 7.25 -8.28
N ILE A 187 4.45 8.57 -8.25
CA ILE A 187 3.45 9.52 -7.73
C ILE A 187 2.16 9.53 -8.56
N GLY A 188 2.23 9.30 -9.87
CA GLY A 188 1.04 9.16 -10.71
C GLY A 188 0.22 7.93 -10.33
N ILE A 189 0.90 6.83 -9.98
CA ILE A 189 0.26 5.60 -9.50
C ILE A 189 -0.34 5.82 -8.11
N ASP A 190 0.40 6.46 -7.19
CA ASP A 190 -0.12 6.84 -5.86
C ASP A 190 -1.40 7.67 -5.99
N GLN A 191 -1.40 8.67 -6.88
CA GLN A 191 -2.55 9.54 -7.10
C GLN A 191 -3.75 8.77 -7.63
N LEU A 192 -3.55 7.81 -8.54
CA LEU A 192 -4.64 6.96 -9.05
C LEU A 192 -5.19 6.02 -7.97
N LEU A 193 -4.33 5.30 -7.25
CA LEU A 193 -4.74 4.30 -6.28
C LEU A 193 -5.40 4.93 -5.04
N PHE A 194 -4.88 6.08 -4.61
CA PHE A 194 -5.30 6.75 -3.39
C PHE A 194 -6.08 8.04 -3.64
N TYR A 195 -6.61 8.25 -4.86
CA TYR A 195 -7.44 9.40 -5.21
C TYR A 195 -8.60 9.59 -4.21
N GLN A 196 -9.27 8.48 -3.85
CA GLN A 196 -10.39 8.49 -2.90
C GLN A 196 -9.97 8.45 -1.43
N ASN A 197 -8.71 8.10 -1.14
CA ASN A 197 -8.18 7.95 0.22
C ASN A 197 -6.88 8.75 0.41
N PRO A 198 -6.97 10.09 0.54
CA PRO A 198 -5.79 10.96 0.56
C PRO A 198 -4.79 10.69 1.69
N LYS A 199 -5.19 9.97 2.75
CA LYS A 199 -4.33 9.63 3.89
C LYS A 199 -3.15 8.73 3.52
N HIS A 200 -3.24 8.00 2.40
CA HIS A 200 -2.23 7.03 1.97
C HIS A 200 -1.41 7.51 0.77
N LYS A 201 -1.43 8.83 0.49
CA LYS A 201 -0.66 9.42 -0.60
C LYS A 201 0.85 9.27 -0.35
N ASN A 202 1.61 9.21 -1.44
CA ASN A 202 3.08 9.16 -1.49
C ASN A 202 3.73 7.87 -0.95
N ILE A 203 2.96 6.83 -0.60
CA ILE A 203 3.55 5.59 -0.07
C ILE A 203 4.41 4.91 -1.13
N LEU A 204 3.90 4.77 -2.36
CA LEU A 204 4.66 4.11 -3.42
C LEU A 204 5.86 4.93 -3.85
N SER A 205 5.72 6.25 -3.96
CA SER A 205 6.86 7.12 -4.30
C SER A 205 7.96 7.16 -3.24
N GLN A 206 7.63 6.97 -1.96
CA GLN A 206 8.63 6.82 -0.90
C GLN A 206 9.36 5.47 -0.96
N LEU A 207 8.63 4.38 -1.21
CA LEU A 207 9.20 3.03 -1.25
C LEU A 207 9.94 2.73 -2.56
N LEU A 208 9.36 3.13 -3.68
CA LEU A 208 9.82 2.80 -5.03
C LEU A 208 10.59 3.95 -5.68
N GLY A 209 10.73 5.11 -5.03
CA GLY A 209 11.46 6.24 -5.58
C GLY A 209 10.63 7.01 -6.63
N PRO A 210 11.25 7.84 -7.49
CA PRO A 210 10.51 8.75 -8.38
C PRO A 210 9.84 8.07 -9.59
N SER A 211 10.35 6.91 -10.02
CA SER A 211 9.81 6.17 -11.16
C SER A 211 10.03 4.67 -11.00
N LEU A 212 9.22 3.87 -11.69
CA LEU A 212 9.30 2.42 -11.68
C LEU A 212 9.13 1.83 -13.08
N ASN A 213 9.79 0.69 -13.29
CA ASN A 213 9.54 -0.25 -14.36
C ASN A 213 8.72 -1.41 -13.78
N LEU A 214 7.70 -1.84 -14.50
CA LEU A 214 6.79 -2.91 -14.12
C LEU A 214 6.58 -3.83 -15.31
N GLN A 215 6.73 -5.12 -15.09
CA GLN A 215 6.31 -6.15 -16.01
C GLN A 215 5.40 -7.13 -15.27
N ILE A 216 4.24 -7.42 -15.86
CA ILE A 216 3.30 -8.42 -15.36
C ILE A 216 2.94 -9.34 -16.52
N ASP A 217 3.14 -10.63 -16.32
CA ASP A 217 2.70 -11.68 -17.24
C ASP A 217 1.76 -12.63 -16.48
N SER A 218 0.61 -12.95 -17.07
CA SER A 218 -0.31 -13.91 -16.47
C SER A 218 -0.99 -14.80 -17.48
N THR A 219 -1.31 -16.02 -17.05
CA THR A 219 -2.10 -16.99 -17.82
C THR A 219 -3.06 -17.68 -16.85
N LEU A 220 -4.32 -17.28 -16.87
CA LEU A 220 -5.35 -17.81 -15.99
C LEU A 220 -6.34 -18.64 -16.80
N ASP A 221 -6.61 -19.86 -16.39
CA ASP A 221 -7.73 -20.67 -16.88
C ASP A 221 -8.78 -20.79 -15.80
N ASN A 222 -10.01 -20.38 -16.10
CA ASN A 222 -11.13 -20.37 -15.15
C ASN A 222 -10.77 -19.62 -13.86
N LEU A 223 -10.14 -18.44 -14.01
CA LEU A 223 -9.64 -17.60 -12.91
C LEU A 223 -8.66 -18.35 -11.97
N LYS A 224 -7.85 -19.25 -12.55
CA LYS A 224 -6.80 -19.98 -11.85
C LYS A 224 -5.53 -20.03 -12.71
N GLY A 225 -4.38 -19.69 -12.16
CA GLY A 225 -3.13 -19.79 -12.90
C GLY A 225 -1.99 -18.91 -12.38
N PRO A 226 -0.80 -19.01 -13.00
CA PRO A 226 0.35 -18.22 -12.63
C PRO A 226 0.20 -16.73 -12.98
N ILE A 227 0.83 -15.89 -12.16
CA ILE A 227 1.02 -14.46 -12.37
C ILE A 227 2.47 -14.14 -11.99
N ASP A 228 3.27 -13.65 -12.92
CA ASP A 228 4.64 -13.21 -12.69
C ASP A 228 4.69 -11.69 -12.69
N ILE A 229 5.32 -11.10 -11.67
CA ILE A 229 5.44 -9.66 -11.50
C ILE A 229 6.92 -9.32 -11.27
N ASP A 230 7.48 -8.46 -12.13
CA ASP A 230 8.82 -7.88 -11.97
C ASP A 230 8.68 -6.36 -11.77
N ILE A 231 9.21 -5.87 -10.65
CA ILE A 231 9.20 -4.45 -10.29
C ILE A 231 10.65 -4.02 -10.12
N LYS A 232 11.06 -3.01 -10.90
CA LYS A 232 12.39 -2.42 -10.81
C LYS A 232 12.27 -0.91 -10.71
N SER A 233 12.95 -0.32 -9.74
CA SER A 233 13.07 1.12 -9.61
C SER A 233 14.47 1.49 -9.14
N LYS A 234 14.74 2.80 -8.99
CA LYS A 234 16.01 3.27 -8.44
C LYS A 234 16.26 2.77 -7.01
N THR A 235 15.20 2.59 -6.23
CA THR A 235 15.27 2.25 -4.81
C THR A 235 14.68 0.90 -4.49
N SER A 236 14.14 0.16 -5.46
CA SER A 236 13.45 -1.10 -5.20
C SER A 236 13.66 -2.11 -6.29
N ASN A 237 13.75 -3.38 -5.91
CA ASN A 237 13.69 -4.49 -6.84
C ASN A 237 12.89 -5.63 -6.20
N ALA A 238 11.92 -6.16 -6.95
CA ALA A 238 11.10 -7.29 -6.52
C ALA A 238 10.73 -8.17 -7.69
N ASN A 239 10.87 -9.48 -7.51
CA ASN A 239 10.33 -10.49 -8.41
C ASN A 239 9.35 -11.38 -7.64
N LEU A 240 8.11 -11.46 -8.09
CA LEU A 240 7.04 -12.20 -7.46
C LEU A 240 6.49 -13.23 -8.45
N ASN A 241 6.68 -14.51 -8.15
CA ASN A 241 6.06 -15.60 -8.89
C ASN A 241 4.84 -16.08 -8.09
N LEU A 242 3.66 -15.74 -8.58
CA LEU A 242 2.40 -15.92 -7.89
C LEU A 242 1.54 -16.98 -8.57
N PHE A 243 0.62 -17.57 -7.82
CA PHE A 243 -0.44 -18.41 -8.35
C PHE A 243 -1.77 -17.96 -7.77
N TYR A 244 -2.69 -17.60 -8.65
CA TYR A 244 -4.03 -17.17 -8.29
C TYR A 244 -4.99 -18.36 -8.39
N GLU A 245 -5.81 -18.57 -7.37
CA GLU A 245 -6.90 -19.55 -7.39
C GLU A 245 -8.04 -19.08 -6.47
N LYS A 246 -9.27 -19.01 -7.02
CA LYS A 246 -10.49 -18.76 -6.25
C LYS A 246 -10.40 -17.55 -5.31
N GLY A 247 -9.85 -16.43 -5.78
CA GLY A 247 -9.74 -15.20 -4.97
C GLY A 247 -8.56 -15.17 -4.00
N THR A 248 -7.66 -16.16 -4.05
CA THR A 248 -6.47 -16.25 -3.21
C THR A 248 -5.21 -16.27 -4.07
N ILE A 249 -4.18 -15.55 -3.64
CA ILE A 249 -2.85 -15.54 -4.22
C ILE A 249 -1.91 -16.34 -3.31
N THR A 250 -1.13 -17.23 -3.90
CA THR A 250 -0.02 -17.95 -3.26
C THR A 250 1.28 -17.65 -3.98
N LEU A 251 2.42 -17.96 -3.37
CA LEU A 251 3.75 -17.86 -3.99
C LEU A 251 4.11 -19.22 -4.59
N THR A 252 4.52 -19.25 -5.86
CA THR A 252 5.09 -20.46 -6.48
C THR A 252 6.57 -20.60 -6.17
N LYS A 253 7.25 -19.49 -5.93
CA LYS A 253 8.65 -19.40 -5.47
C LYS A 253 8.76 -18.39 -4.34
N SER A 254 9.72 -18.59 -3.44
CA SER A 254 10.00 -17.60 -2.38
C SER A 254 10.39 -16.27 -3.01
N ALA A 255 9.87 -15.18 -2.47
CA ALA A 255 10.10 -13.83 -3.00
C ALA A 255 11.21 -13.12 -2.22
N THR A 256 12.00 -12.30 -2.91
CA THR A 256 12.93 -11.35 -2.31
C THR A 256 12.60 -9.95 -2.81
N ILE A 257 12.44 -9.02 -1.88
CA ILE A 257 12.18 -7.61 -2.13
C ILE A 257 13.33 -6.84 -1.51
N VAL A 258 14.00 -6.00 -2.30
CA VAL A 258 15.10 -5.14 -1.85
C VAL A 258 14.62 -3.70 -1.92
N LEU A 259 14.79 -2.93 -0.84
CA LEU A 259 14.31 -1.56 -0.71
C LEU A 259 15.41 -0.66 -0.13
N ALA A 260 15.85 0.36 -0.88
CA ALA A 260 16.68 1.46 -0.40
C ALA A 260 15.77 2.63 -0.01
N LEU A 261 15.41 2.69 1.27
CA LEU A 261 14.46 3.68 1.77
C LEU A 261 15.09 5.08 1.81
N ALA A 262 14.58 5.99 0.97
CA ALA A 262 14.88 7.41 1.08
C ALA A 262 14.26 7.99 2.38
N PRO A 263 14.77 9.12 2.90
CA PRO A 263 14.21 9.76 4.09
C PRO A 263 12.70 9.93 4.01
N ILE A 264 11.98 9.26 4.93
CA ILE A 264 10.52 9.35 5.00
C ILE A 264 10.09 10.78 5.31
N ASN A 265 9.09 11.27 4.57
CA ASN A 265 8.49 12.57 4.83
C ASN A 265 7.76 12.54 6.20
N PRO A 266 8.01 13.52 7.10
CA PRO A 266 7.38 13.57 8.43
C PRO A 266 5.84 13.56 8.42
N ASN A 267 5.20 13.91 7.29
CA ASN A 267 3.75 13.79 7.14
C ASN A 267 3.25 12.34 7.12
N PHE A 268 4.12 11.35 6.91
CA PHE A 268 3.76 9.93 6.89
C PHE A 268 3.51 9.38 8.30
N SER A 269 4.26 9.84 9.29
CA SER A 269 4.07 9.48 10.69
C SER A 269 4.42 10.66 11.58
N LYS A 270 3.46 11.14 12.37
CA LYS A 270 3.65 12.28 13.28
C LYS A 270 4.80 12.10 14.27
N ASN A 271 5.17 10.84 14.54
CA ASN A 271 6.15 10.47 15.56
C ASN A 271 7.50 10.06 14.96
N ILE A 272 7.61 9.92 13.64
CA ILE A 272 8.85 9.55 12.95
C ILE A 272 9.20 10.68 11.99
N THR A 273 10.11 11.56 12.44
CA THR A 273 10.52 12.72 11.65
C THR A 273 11.56 12.40 10.58
N TYR A 274 12.29 11.28 10.74
CA TYR A 274 13.33 10.82 9.83
C TYR A 274 13.51 9.30 9.98
N LEU A 275 13.39 8.60 8.87
CA LEU A 275 13.73 7.18 8.74
C LEU A 275 14.27 6.97 7.33
N ALA A 276 15.50 6.47 7.21
CA ALA A 276 16.14 6.17 5.93
C ALA A 276 17.04 4.94 6.09
N SER A 277 17.25 4.19 5.01
CA SER A 277 18.35 3.21 4.98
C SER A 277 19.68 3.95 4.78
N GLU A 278 20.75 3.49 5.42
CA GLU A 278 22.09 3.99 5.09
C GLU A 278 22.46 3.66 3.63
N PRO A 279 23.27 4.49 2.98
CA PRO A 279 23.80 4.17 1.65
C PRO A 279 24.47 2.80 1.65
N ASN A 280 24.14 1.96 0.67
CA ASN A 280 24.62 0.57 0.52
C ASN A 280 24.06 -0.46 1.52
N TYR A 281 23.13 -0.07 2.39
CA TYR A 281 22.48 -0.98 3.36
C TYR A 281 20.98 -1.05 3.11
N PRO A 282 20.52 -1.68 2.01
CA PRO A 282 19.10 -1.75 1.71
C PRO A 282 18.37 -2.65 2.72
N ILE A 283 17.08 -2.39 2.89
CA ILE A 283 16.17 -3.31 3.56
C ILE A 283 15.93 -4.50 2.63
N ILE A 284 16.03 -5.72 3.16
CA ILE A 284 15.77 -6.94 2.42
C ILE A 284 14.63 -7.70 3.09
N ILE A 285 13.56 -7.94 2.34
CA ILE A 285 12.40 -8.72 2.78
C ILE A 285 12.41 -10.03 1.99
N ARG A 286 12.44 -11.16 2.69
CA ARG A 286 12.37 -12.50 2.09
C ARG A 286 11.09 -13.17 2.56
N ILE A 287 10.21 -13.55 1.64
CA ILE A 287 8.94 -14.20 1.96
C ILE A 287 9.01 -15.64 1.46
N SER A 288 8.87 -16.60 2.37
CA SER A 288 8.83 -18.01 1.99
C SER A 288 7.56 -18.30 1.20
N LYS A 289 7.67 -19.18 0.20
CA LYS A 289 6.48 -19.73 -0.46
C LYS A 289 5.61 -20.57 0.49
N ASP A 290 6.26 -21.22 1.47
CA ASP A 290 5.59 -22.16 2.36
C ASP A 290 4.76 -21.38 3.41
N GLY A 291 3.45 -21.64 3.42
CA GLY A 291 2.51 -20.96 4.31
C GLY A 291 2.16 -19.52 3.89
N PHE A 292 2.51 -19.08 2.68
CA PHE A 292 2.05 -17.80 2.14
C PHE A 292 0.68 -17.93 1.45
N SER A 293 -0.27 -17.10 1.88
CA SER A 293 -1.60 -16.99 1.28
C SER A 293 -2.17 -15.59 1.48
N TYR A 294 -2.44 -14.91 0.37
CA TYR A 294 -2.99 -13.55 0.32
C TYR A 294 -4.38 -13.54 -0.34
N PRO A 295 -5.47 -13.39 0.41
CA PRO A 295 -6.83 -13.36 -0.14
C PRO A 295 -7.13 -11.98 -0.73
N VAL A 296 -7.28 -11.88 -2.05
CA VAL A 296 -7.57 -10.61 -2.75
C VAL A 296 -9.04 -10.23 -2.70
N SER A 297 -9.96 -11.19 -2.64
CA SER A 297 -11.39 -10.91 -2.70
C SER A 297 -12.24 -11.94 -1.94
N PRO A 298 -12.97 -11.52 -0.88
CA PRO A 298 -12.82 -10.25 -0.18
C PRO A 298 -11.50 -10.21 0.62
N PHE A 299 -10.76 -9.10 0.54
CA PHE A 299 -9.59 -8.92 1.40
C PHE A 299 -10.02 -8.75 2.87
N LYS A 300 -9.48 -9.60 3.74
CA LYS A 300 -9.58 -9.47 5.20
C LYS A 300 -8.21 -9.80 5.78
N ILE A 301 -7.63 -8.88 6.56
CA ILE A 301 -6.29 -9.07 7.14
C ILE A 301 -6.19 -10.33 8.01
N GLN A 302 -7.30 -10.75 8.64
CA GLN A 302 -7.37 -12.00 9.41
C GLN A 302 -7.12 -13.26 8.57
N ASN A 303 -7.37 -13.20 7.26
CA ASN A 303 -7.18 -14.31 6.34
C ASN A 303 -5.79 -14.26 5.65
N LEU A 304 -5.00 -13.21 5.88
CA LEU A 304 -3.61 -13.15 5.43
C LEU A 304 -2.80 -14.17 6.23
N LYS A 305 -2.09 -15.04 5.52
CA LYS A 305 -1.11 -15.96 6.11
C LYS A 305 0.26 -15.74 5.50
N ILE A 306 1.24 -15.60 6.35
CA ILE A 306 2.65 -15.60 5.99
C ILE A 306 3.33 -16.53 6.99
N GLY A 307 3.59 -17.78 6.58
CA GLY A 307 4.20 -18.78 7.44
C GLY A 307 5.61 -18.40 7.89
N HIS A 308 6.44 -17.92 6.95
CA HIS A 308 7.78 -17.45 7.25
C HIS A 308 8.16 -16.25 6.38
N MET A 309 8.57 -15.16 7.02
CA MET A 309 9.18 -14.00 6.39
C MET A 309 10.43 -13.61 7.17
N SER A 310 11.52 -13.28 6.48
CA SER A 310 12.70 -12.70 7.09
C SER A 310 12.82 -11.24 6.66
N LEU A 311 12.99 -10.35 7.63
CA LEU A 311 13.21 -8.93 7.43
C LEU A 311 14.61 -8.58 7.91
N ASP A 312 15.41 -8.05 7.00
CA ASP A 312 16.75 -7.54 7.27
C ASP A 312 16.74 -6.04 7.05
N LEU A 313 16.72 -5.27 8.15
CA LEU A 313 16.71 -3.81 8.11
C LEU A 313 18.12 -3.23 7.87
N ASN A 314 19.18 -4.05 7.95
CA ASN A 314 20.56 -3.63 7.86
C ASN A 314 20.88 -2.39 8.74
N LYS A 315 21.48 -1.34 8.19
CA LYS A 315 21.75 -0.08 8.89
C LYS A 315 20.73 0.97 8.48
N MET A 316 20.08 1.56 9.47
CA MET A 316 19.08 2.62 9.29
C MET A 316 19.51 3.88 10.01
N LEU A 317 19.18 5.02 9.42
CA LEU A 317 19.25 6.32 10.05
C LEU A 317 17.86 6.68 10.59
N VAL A 318 17.77 6.94 11.89
CA VAL A 318 16.51 7.25 12.57
C VAL A 318 16.57 8.57 13.30
N SER A 319 15.44 9.24 13.43
CA SER A 319 15.33 10.41 14.31
C SER A 319 15.69 10.08 15.75
N ASN A 320 16.58 10.90 16.30
CA ASN A 320 16.91 10.87 17.72
C ASN A 320 15.88 11.67 18.53
N THR A 321 14.70 11.10 18.68
CA THR A 321 13.56 11.72 19.38
C THR A 321 12.87 10.72 20.31
N GLY A 322 12.10 11.22 21.28
CA GLY A 322 11.35 10.39 22.22
C GLY A 322 12.26 9.39 22.95
N VAL A 323 11.85 8.11 22.97
CA VAL A 323 12.57 7.03 23.65
C VAL A 323 14.01 6.86 23.14
N ILE A 324 14.26 7.02 21.84
CA ILE A 324 15.63 6.92 21.28
C ILE A 324 16.51 8.02 21.86
N ARG A 325 16.00 9.25 21.99
CA ARG A 325 16.73 10.37 22.62
C ARG A 325 17.00 10.11 24.08
N THR A 326 16.05 9.57 24.83
CA THR A 326 16.26 9.21 26.23
C THR A 326 17.40 8.19 26.35
N ILE A 327 17.38 7.15 25.50
CA ILE A 327 18.40 6.10 25.48
C ILE A 327 19.78 6.65 25.15
N THR A 328 19.90 7.42 24.07
CA THR A 328 21.18 7.97 23.60
C THR A 328 21.73 9.03 24.54
N SER A 329 20.89 9.89 25.11
CA SER A 329 21.29 10.90 26.09
C SER A 329 21.82 10.25 27.37
N PHE A 330 21.14 9.21 27.85
CA PHE A 330 21.58 8.48 29.03
C PHE A 330 22.90 7.73 28.81
N ALA A 331 23.04 7.12 27.63
CA ALA A 331 24.29 6.52 27.19
C ALA A 331 25.42 7.55 26.95
N LYS A 332 25.13 8.86 27.02
CA LYS A 332 26.02 9.94 26.60
C LYS A 332 26.59 9.70 25.20
N ALA A 333 25.77 9.12 24.33
CA ALA A 333 26.06 8.91 22.92
C ALA A 333 25.88 10.23 22.15
N SER A 334 25.88 10.16 20.81
CA SER A 334 25.80 11.34 19.95
C SER A 334 24.64 12.26 20.30
N SER A 335 24.89 13.57 20.35
CA SER A 335 23.86 14.61 20.47
C SER A 335 23.18 14.93 19.13
N SER A 336 23.52 14.19 18.06
CA SER A 336 22.93 14.35 16.74
C SER A 336 21.41 14.15 16.77
N ASN A 337 20.71 14.89 15.92
CA ASN A 337 19.26 14.73 15.72
C ASN A 337 18.89 13.45 14.97
N VAL A 338 19.88 12.76 14.38
CA VAL A 338 19.74 11.48 13.69
C VAL A 338 20.81 10.53 14.22
N VAL A 339 20.44 9.28 14.50
CA VAL A 339 21.33 8.23 15.01
C VAL A 339 21.31 7.03 14.08
N SER A 340 22.43 6.31 14.02
CA SER A 340 22.54 5.06 13.26
C SER A 340 22.04 3.91 14.12
N MET A 341 21.26 3.02 13.50
CA MET A 341 20.82 1.77 14.10
C MET A 341 21.20 0.62 13.18
N TRP A 342 22.00 -0.33 13.67
CA TRP A 342 22.35 -1.54 12.95
C TRP A 342 21.54 -2.71 13.48
N PHE A 343 20.75 -3.36 12.63
CA PHE A 343 19.85 -4.45 13.00
C PHE A 343 20.39 -5.82 12.59
N THR A 344 20.04 -6.83 13.38
CA THR A 344 20.05 -8.23 12.94
C THR A 344 18.80 -8.54 12.11
N ASN A 345 18.80 -9.68 11.42
CA ASN A 345 17.61 -10.17 10.74
C ASN A 345 16.53 -10.66 11.73
N VAL A 346 15.28 -10.35 11.44
CA VAL A 346 14.12 -10.80 12.22
C VAL A 346 13.26 -11.74 11.40
N ASN A 347 12.78 -12.82 12.02
CA ASN A 347 11.81 -13.70 11.41
C ASN A 347 10.42 -13.30 11.90
N ILE A 348 9.52 -13.20 10.94
CA ILE A 348 8.15 -12.75 11.11
C ILE A 348 7.21 -13.83 10.58
N GLN A 349 6.13 -14.07 11.31
CA GLN A 349 5.00 -14.87 10.89
C GLN A 349 3.72 -14.04 11.01
N ILE A 350 2.80 -14.16 10.07
CA ILE A 350 1.47 -13.54 10.15
C ILE A 350 0.41 -14.63 10.04
N GLU A 351 -0.47 -14.72 11.02
CA GLU A 351 -1.63 -15.60 10.96
C GLU A 351 -2.77 -15.05 11.82
N ASN A 352 -4.01 -15.19 11.34
CA ASN A 352 -5.22 -14.77 12.04
C ASN A 352 -5.20 -13.29 12.47
N GLY A 353 -4.55 -12.43 11.68
CA GLY A 353 -4.39 -11.01 11.97
C GLY A 353 -3.38 -10.71 13.09
N ILE A 354 -2.58 -11.68 13.53
CA ILE A 354 -1.50 -11.50 14.50
C ILE A 354 -0.17 -11.61 13.76
N LEU A 355 0.69 -10.62 13.94
CA LEU A 355 2.08 -10.66 13.52
C LEU A 355 2.94 -11.12 14.69
N TYR A 356 3.72 -12.18 14.50
CA TYR A 356 4.70 -12.68 15.46
C TYR A 356 6.09 -12.31 14.98
N SER A 357 6.92 -11.83 15.89
CA SER A 357 8.31 -11.49 15.65
C SER A 357 9.17 -12.27 16.64
N ASP A 358 10.16 -12.98 16.13
CA ASP A 358 11.22 -13.52 16.99
C ASP A 358 12.17 -12.40 17.43
N ARG A 359 13.27 -12.79 18.09
CA ARG A 359 14.25 -11.84 18.61
C ARG A 359 15.00 -11.15 17.47
N MET A 360 14.96 -9.82 17.54
CA MET A 360 15.74 -8.88 16.74
C MET A 360 16.63 -8.07 17.66
N ASP A 361 17.94 -8.28 17.56
CA ASP A 361 18.95 -7.44 18.20
C ASP A 361 19.28 -6.25 17.29
N PHE A 362 19.60 -5.10 17.89
CA PHE A 362 20.05 -3.90 17.19
C PHE A 362 21.00 -3.05 18.04
N LEU A 363 21.92 -2.36 17.37
CA LEU A 363 22.95 -1.52 17.96
C LEU A 363 22.71 -0.06 17.58
N ILE A 364 22.59 0.83 18.56
CA ILE A 364 22.40 2.28 18.37
C ILE A 364 23.75 2.99 18.53
N ASP A 365 24.14 3.77 17.53
CA ASP A 365 25.38 4.56 17.47
C ASP A 365 26.63 3.75 17.87
N ASP A 366 26.68 2.49 17.41
CA ASP A 366 27.77 1.56 17.70
C ASP A 366 28.02 1.32 19.22
N TYR A 367 27.03 1.61 20.08
CA TYR A 367 27.23 1.65 21.53
C TYR A 367 26.13 0.93 22.32
N VAL A 368 24.86 1.29 22.11
CA VAL A 368 23.74 0.73 22.88
C VAL A 368 23.16 -0.48 22.16
N HIS A 369 23.42 -1.67 22.67
CA HIS A 369 22.90 -2.93 22.14
C HIS A 369 21.59 -3.32 22.83
N LEU A 370 20.51 -3.32 22.06
CA LEU A 370 19.17 -3.68 22.52
C LEU A 370 18.65 -4.88 21.74
N CYS A 371 17.59 -5.49 22.24
CA CYS A 371 16.82 -6.47 21.48
C CYS A 371 15.32 -6.30 21.65
N SER A 372 14.53 -6.81 20.72
CA SER A 372 13.07 -6.84 20.80
C SER A 372 12.48 -8.14 20.25
N TRP A 373 11.32 -8.55 20.77
CA TRP A 373 10.56 -9.72 20.30
C TRP A 373 9.11 -9.64 20.75
N GLY A 374 8.21 -10.44 20.18
CA GLY A 374 6.82 -10.56 20.66
C GLY A 374 5.81 -10.62 19.53
N LYS A 375 4.64 -10.02 19.74
CA LYS A 375 3.56 -10.03 18.75
C LYS A 375 2.75 -8.73 18.68
N LEU A 376 2.16 -8.49 17.52
CA LEU A 376 1.26 -7.39 17.23
C LEU A 376 -0.11 -7.93 16.83
N ASP A 377 -1.18 -7.40 17.41
CA ASP A 377 -2.55 -7.67 16.94
C ASP A 377 -2.89 -6.61 15.89
N LEU A 378 -2.88 -6.99 14.61
CA LEU A 378 -3.10 -6.09 13.47
C LEU A 378 -4.56 -5.65 13.35
N LEU A 379 -5.50 -6.46 13.87
CA LEU A 379 -6.93 -6.15 13.87
C LEU A 379 -7.26 -5.11 14.94
N LYS A 380 -6.72 -5.29 16.14
CA LYS A 380 -6.93 -4.36 17.28
C LYS A 380 -5.92 -3.23 17.30
N GLN A 381 -4.90 -3.28 16.44
CA GLN A 381 -3.76 -2.35 16.42
C GLN A 381 -3.07 -2.26 17.78
N GLN A 382 -2.75 -3.41 18.38
CA GLN A 382 -2.19 -3.50 19.73
C GLN A 382 -0.79 -4.12 19.76
N TYR A 383 0.07 -3.57 20.63
CA TYR A 383 1.39 -4.11 20.96
C TYR A 383 1.31 -5.14 22.08
N LYS A 384 2.02 -6.26 21.91
CA LYS A 384 2.44 -7.19 22.96
C LYS A 384 3.88 -7.59 22.69
N MET A 385 4.77 -6.61 22.81
CA MET A 385 6.19 -6.72 22.51
C MET A 385 7.01 -6.68 23.80
N ASN A 386 8.25 -7.10 23.73
CA ASN A 386 9.24 -6.94 24.78
C ASN A 386 10.46 -6.22 24.18
N PHE A 387 11.03 -5.30 24.93
CA PHE A 387 12.42 -4.84 24.74
C PHE A 387 13.34 -5.55 25.72
N GLY A 388 14.60 -5.70 25.36
CA GLY A 388 15.62 -6.28 26.20
C GLY A 388 16.85 -5.39 26.26
N LEU A 389 17.31 -5.07 27.49
CA LEU A 389 18.63 -4.49 27.74
C LEU A 389 19.63 -5.64 27.85
N THR A 390 20.60 -5.71 26.94
CA THR A 390 21.60 -6.80 26.91
C THR A 390 22.70 -6.59 27.95
N ALA A 391 23.44 -7.67 28.27
CA ALA A 391 24.62 -7.61 29.12
C ALA A 391 25.61 -6.51 28.69
N ASP A 392 25.86 -6.39 27.39
CA ASP A 392 26.76 -5.37 26.83
C ASP A 392 26.27 -3.95 27.14
N THR A 393 24.97 -3.68 26.97
CA THR A 393 24.38 -2.39 27.35
C THR A 393 24.44 -2.17 28.84
N LEU A 394 24.18 -3.18 29.66
CA LEU A 394 24.26 -3.08 31.12
C LEU A 394 25.68 -2.74 31.59
N ALA A 395 26.69 -3.33 30.96
CA ALA A 395 28.09 -3.02 31.24
C ALA A 395 28.48 -1.62 30.76
N ASN A 396 28.23 -1.30 29.49
CA ASN A 396 28.69 -0.07 28.86
C ASN A 396 27.93 1.16 29.37
N VAL A 397 26.62 1.03 29.57
CA VAL A 397 25.77 2.14 29.97
C VAL A 397 25.69 2.20 31.49
N PHE A 398 25.34 1.11 32.17
CA PHE A 398 25.05 1.16 33.62
C PHE A 398 26.25 0.78 34.50
N GLY A 399 27.39 0.43 33.90
CA GLY A 399 28.59 -0.03 34.61
C GLY A 399 28.48 -1.47 35.11
N ILE A 400 27.38 -2.18 34.86
CA ILE A 400 27.07 -3.52 35.37
C ILE A 400 27.79 -4.59 34.55
N ALA A 401 29.01 -4.95 34.97
CA ALA A 401 29.88 -5.90 34.28
C ALA A 401 29.75 -7.35 34.81
N ASN A 402 30.47 -8.28 34.17
CA ASN A 402 30.54 -9.71 34.55
C ASN A 402 29.19 -10.44 34.54
N LEU A 403 28.25 -9.96 33.74
CA LEU A 403 27.01 -10.67 33.44
C LEU A 403 27.28 -11.72 32.35
N PRO A 404 26.55 -12.85 32.33
CA PRO A 404 26.60 -13.77 31.20
C PRO A 404 26.25 -13.06 29.88
N ASP A 405 26.93 -13.41 28.79
CA ASP A 405 26.72 -12.80 27.46
C ASP A 405 25.25 -12.85 26.99
N ASN A 406 24.49 -13.85 27.45
CA ASN A 406 23.08 -14.04 27.11
C ASN A 406 22.11 -13.36 28.10
N TYR A 407 22.61 -12.65 29.11
CA TYR A 407 21.78 -11.98 30.10
C TYR A 407 21.03 -10.80 29.46
N VAL A 408 19.72 -10.73 29.70
CA VAL A 408 18.84 -9.70 29.18
C VAL A 408 17.84 -9.27 30.25
N ILE A 409 17.69 -7.96 30.46
CA ILE A 409 16.58 -7.42 31.27
C ILE A 409 15.41 -7.11 30.35
N LYS A 410 14.33 -7.88 30.50
CA LYS A 410 13.08 -7.75 29.76
C LYS A 410 12.23 -6.56 30.24
N ILE A 411 11.76 -5.74 29.30
CA ILE A 411 10.89 -4.59 29.47
C ILE A 411 9.64 -4.78 28.59
N PRO A 412 8.46 -5.10 29.16
CA PRO A 412 7.24 -5.27 28.38
C PRO A 412 6.73 -3.96 27.76
N ILE A 413 6.25 -4.05 26.52
CA ILE A 413 5.56 -2.97 25.79
C ILE A 413 4.14 -3.45 25.45
N LYS A 414 3.15 -2.67 25.87
CA LYS A 414 1.72 -2.94 25.66
C LYS A 414 1.01 -1.70 25.13
N GLY A 415 -0.27 -1.80 24.81
CA GLY A 415 -1.09 -0.65 24.38
C GLY A 415 -1.40 -0.67 22.89
N THR A 416 -1.79 0.48 22.32
CA THR A 416 -2.17 0.60 20.91
C THR A 416 -1.05 1.19 20.06
N PHE A 417 -1.15 1.11 18.73
CA PHE A 417 -0.19 1.71 17.80
C PHE A 417 0.03 3.20 18.03
N GLU A 418 -1.03 3.92 18.40
CA GLU A 418 -1.01 5.36 18.70
C GLU A 418 -0.57 5.70 20.13
N ASN A 419 -0.70 4.76 21.08
CA ASN A 419 -0.38 4.99 22.48
C ASN A 419 0.32 3.76 23.10
N PRO A 420 1.58 3.49 22.72
CA PRO A 420 2.38 2.45 23.33
C PRO A 420 2.70 2.81 24.79
N LYS A 421 2.66 1.80 25.67
CA LYS A 421 3.00 1.90 27.09
C LYS A 421 4.15 0.96 27.40
N ILE A 422 5.18 1.49 28.06
CA ILE A 422 6.37 0.75 28.48
C ILE A 422 6.25 0.47 29.98
N ASP A 423 6.33 -0.80 30.39
CA ASP A 423 6.32 -1.22 31.80
C ASP A 423 7.76 -1.45 32.27
N ALA A 424 8.39 -0.36 32.71
CA ALA A 424 9.80 -0.36 33.08
C ALA A 424 10.08 -0.75 34.54
N SER A 425 9.07 -0.73 35.42
CA SER A 425 9.29 -0.77 36.88
C SER A 425 10.13 -1.98 37.34
N LYS A 426 9.88 -3.15 36.75
CA LYS A 426 10.67 -4.36 37.06
C LYS A 426 12.11 -4.27 36.56
N ALA A 427 12.33 -3.70 35.38
CA ALA A 427 13.66 -3.52 34.82
C ALA A 427 14.47 -2.53 35.64
N THR A 428 13.87 -1.40 36.02
CA THR A 428 14.48 -0.40 36.90
C THR A 428 14.92 -1.03 38.23
N ALA A 429 14.04 -1.80 38.88
CA ALA A 429 14.38 -2.48 40.13
C ALA A 429 15.54 -3.48 39.97
N LYS A 430 15.55 -4.27 38.88
CA LYS A 430 16.66 -5.20 38.57
C LYS A 430 17.99 -4.45 38.35
N ILE A 431 17.97 -3.34 37.61
CA ILE A 431 19.18 -2.52 37.35
C ILE A 431 19.72 -1.95 38.66
N VAL A 432 18.88 -1.32 39.50
CA VAL A 432 19.30 -0.74 40.78
C VAL A 432 19.90 -1.80 41.70
N ALA A 433 19.26 -2.98 41.78
CA ALA A 433 19.78 -4.10 42.57
C ALA A 433 21.16 -4.56 42.08
N LEU A 434 21.33 -4.74 40.76
CA LEU A 434 22.61 -5.15 40.16
C LEU A 434 23.70 -4.09 40.35
N SER A 435 23.41 -2.82 40.12
CA SER A 435 24.35 -1.71 40.34
C SER A 435 24.80 -1.62 41.81
N THR A 436 23.88 -1.86 42.75
CA THR A 436 24.18 -1.83 44.19
C THR A 436 25.07 -3.01 44.59
N LEU A 437 24.75 -4.22 44.11
CA LEU A 437 25.54 -5.42 44.37
C LEU A 437 26.97 -5.32 43.83
N GLN A 438 27.15 -4.69 42.67
CA GLN A 438 28.47 -4.49 42.10
C GLN A 438 29.31 -3.48 42.90
N LYS A 439 28.66 -2.47 43.51
CA LYS A 439 29.35 -1.51 44.40
C LYS A 439 29.69 -2.11 45.77
N SER A 440 28.85 -3.00 46.30
CA SER A 440 29.04 -3.59 47.64
C SER A 440 29.95 -4.82 47.66
N SER A 441 30.04 -5.54 46.54
CA SER A 441 30.84 -6.75 46.44
C SER A 441 32.21 -6.41 45.88
N GLY A 442 33.27 -6.49 46.72
CA GLY A 442 34.63 -6.59 46.22
C GLY A 442 34.70 -7.66 45.12
N ILE A 443 35.38 -7.32 44.02
CA ILE A 443 35.42 -8.03 42.74
C ILE A 443 35.50 -9.56 42.95
N GLY A 444 34.43 -10.32 42.65
CA GLY A 444 34.58 -11.73 42.27
C GLY A 444 33.50 -12.77 42.63
N SER A 445 32.90 -12.79 43.83
CA SER A 445 32.37 -14.09 44.32
C SER A 445 30.85 -14.24 44.58
N ILE A 446 30.02 -13.19 44.55
CA ILE A 446 28.60 -13.29 45.00
C ILE A 446 27.55 -13.10 43.87
N ILE A 447 27.98 -12.79 42.65
CA ILE A 447 27.04 -12.40 41.59
C ILE A 447 26.22 -13.60 41.04
N GLY A 448 26.78 -14.81 41.02
CA GLY A 448 26.16 -15.99 40.39
C GLY A 448 24.83 -16.44 41.00
N SER A 449 24.69 -16.46 42.34
CA SER A 449 23.46 -16.90 43.03
C SER A 449 22.32 -15.88 42.92
N VAL A 450 22.64 -14.61 42.62
CA VAL A 450 21.66 -13.54 42.49
C VAL A 450 21.23 -13.40 41.02
N ILE A 451 22.16 -13.53 40.06
CA ILE A 451 21.84 -13.59 38.63
C ILE A 451 20.84 -14.73 38.34
N THR A 452 21.09 -15.92 38.87
CA THR A 452 20.19 -17.08 38.68
C THR A 452 18.78 -16.85 39.26
N LYS A 453 18.63 -16.03 40.30
CA LYS A 453 17.30 -15.61 40.81
C LYS A 453 16.63 -14.59 39.90
N PHE A 454 17.38 -13.71 39.25
CA PHE A 454 16.85 -12.65 38.38
C PHE A 454 16.64 -13.06 36.92
N GLN A 455 17.31 -14.12 36.45
CA GLN A 455 17.27 -14.61 35.06
C GLN A 455 16.18 -15.69 34.82
N LYS A 456 15.18 -15.84 35.71
CA LYS A 456 14.07 -16.80 35.57
C LYS A 456 13.04 -16.45 34.46
N ASP A 457 13.41 -15.60 33.51
CA ASP A 457 12.55 -15.24 32.38
C ASP A 457 12.79 -16.24 31.23
N ASP A 458 12.17 -17.43 31.32
CA ASP A 458 12.34 -18.53 30.35
C ASP A 458 11.76 -18.22 28.95
N ASP A 459 11.07 -17.09 28.79
CA ASP A 459 10.42 -16.63 27.55
C ASP A 459 11.30 -15.68 26.71
N ILE A 460 12.58 -15.49 27.08
CA ILE A 460 13.54 -14.67 26.32
C ILE A 460 14.17 -15.54 25.21
N PRO A 461 13.93 -15.24 23.92
CA PRO A 461 14.54 -16.02 22.85
C PRO A 461 16.07 -15.82 22.81
N PRO A 462 16.83 -16.84 22.39
CA PRO A 462 18.28 -16.73 22.25
C PRO A 462 18.66 -15.72 21.17
N ALA A 463 19.82 -15.08 21.35
CA ALA A 463 20.37 -14.15 20.36
C ALA A 463 20.78 -14.87 19.07
N LYS A 464 20.59 -14.22 17.92
CA LYS A 464 21.04 -14.72 16.62
C LYS A 464 22.46 -14.24 16.33
N LYS A 465 23.46 -15.03 16.74
CA LYS A 465 24.87 -14.77 16.47
C LYS A 465 25.33 -15.41 15.13
N PRO A 466 26.36 -14.87 14.46
CA PRO A 466 27.11 -13.66 14.84
C PRO A 466 26.30 -12.39 14.58
N PHE A 467 26.53 -11.35 15.38
CA PHE A 467 25.93 -10.04 15.11
C PHE A 467 26.64 -9.36 13.91
N PRO A 468 25.93 -8.56 13.10
CA PRO A 468 26.54 -7.84 11.98
C PRO A 468 27.73 -6.95 12.34
N TRP A 469 27.76 -6.45 13.58
CA TRP A 469 28.79 -5.61 14.18
C TRP A 469 29.84 -6.37 15.00
N GLU A 470 29.69 -7.69 15.18
CA GLU A 470 30.61 -8.50 15.98
C GLU A 470 32.03 -8.46 15.38
N GLY A 471 33.01 -8.12 16.21
CA GLY A 471 34.41 -7.92 15.78
C GLY A 471 34.70 -6.63 14.99
N LYS A 472 33.70 -5.82 14.66
CA LYS A 472 33.86 -4.56 13.89
C LYS A 472 33.80 -3.31 14.76
N VAL A 473 33.06 -3.38 15.86
CA VAL A 473 32.91 -2.28 16.80
C VAL A 473 33.72 -2.57 18.06
N ARG A 474 34.64 -1.67 18.43
CA ARG A 474 35.33 -1.73 19.73
C ARG A 474 34.37 -1.19 20.78
N LEU A 475 33.71 -2.08 21.53
CA LEU A 475 32.97 -1.67 22.71
C LEU A 475 33.93 -0.97 23.69
N GLN A 476 33.62 0.25 24.11
CA GLN A 476 34.45 0.97 25.10
C GLN A 476 34.43 0.18 26.41
N GLN A 477 35.57 -0.41 26.79
CA GLN A 477 35.69 -1.28 27.95
C GLN A 477 35.82 -0.55 29.30
N SER A 478 35.75 0.78 29.34
CA SER A 478 35.87 1.52 30.59
C SER A 478 34.47 1.81 31.16
N PRO A 479 34.03 1.11 32.23
CA PRO A 479 32.74 1.37 32.85
C PRO A 479 32.75 2.79 33.39
N ARG A 480 31.87 3.64 32.86
CA ARG A 480 31.66 4.99 33.41
C ARG A 480 30.75 4.85 34.63
N GLN A 481 31.18 5.37 35.78
CA GLN A 481 30.33 5.39 36.97
C GLN A 481 29.10 6.27 36.70
N ILE A 482 27.92 5.64 36.64
CA ILE A 482 26.65 6.34 36.61
C ILE A 482 26.12 6.48 38.05
N ASP A 483 25.60 7.67 38.32
CA ASP A 483 24.84 7.97 39.53
C ASP A 483 23.48 7.25 39.50
N VAL A 484 23.17 6.51 40.56
CA VAL A 484 21.98 5.65 40.66
C VAL A 484 20.71 6.48 40.57
N ASP A 485 20.74 7.73 41.02
CA ASP A 485 19.59 8.63 40.99
C ASP A 485 19.17 8.98 39.55
N ASN A 486 20.12 9.00 38.59
CA ASN A 486 19.82 9.24 37.18
C ASN A 486 19.15 8.03 36.48
N ILE A 487 19.24 6.82 37.05
CA ILE A 487 18.66 5.60 36.47
C ILE A 487 17.13 5.67 36.45
N LEU A 488 16.52 6.32 37.45
CA LEU A 488 15.07 6.47 37.52
C LEU A 488 14.52 7.37 36.40
N ASP A 489 15.30 8.36 35.97
CA ASP A 489 14.90 9.28 34.91
C ASP A 489 14.98 8.65 33.50
N PHE A 490 15.73 7.56 33.33
CA PHE A 490 15.76 6.79 32.07
C PHE A 490 14.41 6.16 31.72
N PHE A 491 13.59 5.85 32.73
CA PHE A 491 12.34 5.11 32.59
C PHE A 491 11.08 5.94 32.81
N LYS A 492 11.23 7.22 33.14
CA LYS A 492 10.15 8.21 33.11
C LYS A 492 10.00 8.76 31.69
#